data_AF-A0A5A7ZYE0-F1
#
_entry.id   AF-A0A5A7ZYE0-F1
#
_cell.length_a   1.000
_cell.length_b   1.000
_cell.length_c   1.000
_cell.angle_alpha   90.00
_cell.angle_beta   90.00
_cell.angle_gamma   90.00
#
_symmetry.space_group_name_H-M   'P 1'
#
loop_
_entity.id
_entity.type
_entity.pdbx_description
1 polymer ?
#
loop_
_entity_poly.entity_id
_entity_poly.type
_entity_poly.pdbx_seq_one_letter_code
_entity_poly.pdbx_strand_id
1 'polypeptide(L)'
;LAALWAAVLGLTEPDTIARSDTFFERGGDSILVMKLAAAIQESLGRPLPLRTVFDHPTLAGLAAQLDGTDGRHGTADLTDMDRWLDEIETAAGATRT
;
A
#
# COMPACT_ATOMS: atom_id res chain seq x y z
N LEU A 1 4.05 -7.11 1.94
CA LEU A 1 4.25 -5.67 1.66
C LEU A 1 4.68 -5.39 0.22
N ALA A 2 5.74 -6.02 -0.31
CA ALA A 2 6.20 -5.81 -1.69
C ALA A 2 5.08 -6.02 -2.74
N ALA A 3 4.27 -7.07 -2.58
CA ALA A 3 3.11 -7.32 -3.44
C ALA A 3 2.06 -6.19 -3.41
N LEU A 4 1.82 -5.59 -2.23
CA LEU A 4 0.89 -4.46 -2.09
C LEU A 4 1.43 -3.20 -2.75
N TRP A 5 2.74 -2.94 -2.62
CA TRP A 5 3.39 -1.87 -3.38
C TRP A 5 3.24 -2.09 -4.88
N ALA A 6 3.52 -3.29 -5.37
CA ALA A 6 3.42 -3.61 -6.78
C ALA A 6 2.00 -3.39 -7.30
N ALA A 7 0.98 -3.89 -6.59
CA ALA A 7 -0.42 -3.70 -6.95
C ALA A 7 -0.81 -2.21 -7.04
N VAL A 8 -0.42 -1.40 -6.05
CA VAL A 8 -0.75 0.04 -6.02
C VAL A 8 0.02 0.84 -7.07
N LEU A 9 1.27 0.46 -7.34
CA LEU A 9 2.11 1.08 -8.37
C LEU A 9 1.80 0.57 -9.79
N GLY A 10 0.90 -0.41 -9.93
CA GLY A 10 0.59 -1.05 -11.21
C GLY A 10 1.74 -1.88 -11.79
N LEU A 11 2.67 -2.34 -10.95
CA LEU A 11 3.79 -3.19 -11.34
C LEU A 11 3.33 -4.64 -11.39
N THR A 12 3.63 -5.31 -12.51
CA THR A 12 3.29 -6.73 -12.71
C THR A 12 4.26 -7.67 -11.98
N GLU A 13 5.46 -7.18 -11.66
CA GLU A 13 6.57 -7.98 -11.10
C GLU A 13 7.01 -7.45 -9.72
N PRO A 14 6.48 -7.99 -8.61
CA PRO A 14 6.78 -7.52 -7.26
C PRO A 14 8.24 -7.79 -6.82
N ASP A 15 8.91 -8.78 -7.40
CA ASP A 15 10.31 -9.13 -7.11
C ASP A 15 11.31 -8.05 -7.54
N THR A 16 10.88 -7.10 -8.38
CA THR A 16 11.69 -5.96 -8.81
C THR A 16 11.85 -4.89 -7.74
N ILE A 17 11.04 -4.93 -6.68
CA ILE A 17 11.04 -3.95 -5.60
C ILE A 17 12.04 -4.39 -4.53
N ALA A 18 13.16 -3.68 -4.45
CA ALA A 18 14.17 -3.90 -3.43
C ALA A 18 13.72 -3.35 -2.07
N ARG A 19 14.28 -3.95 -1.01
CA ARG A 19 14.04 -3.53 0.38
C ARG A 19 14.41 -2.06 0.66
N SER A 20 15.38 -1.53 -0.09
CA SER A 20 15.86 -0.16 0.01
C SER A 20 15.13 0.82 -0.91
N ASP A 21 14.28 0.34 -1.81
CA ASP A 21 13.57 1.23 -2.73
C ASP A 21 12.58 2.08 -1.99
N THR A 22 12.51 3.35 -2.38
CA THR A 22 11.47 4.23 -1.90
C THR A 22 10.23 4.16 -2.77
N PHE A 23 9.06 4.39 -2.14
CA PHE A 23 7.78 4.38 -2.86
C PHE A 23 7.76 5.44 -3.96
N PHE A 24 8.32 6.62 -3.67
CA PHE A 24 8.36 7.77 -4.57
C PHE A 24 9.30 7.55 -5.78
N GLU A 25 10.45 6.89 -5.59
CA GLU A 25 11.37 6.56 -6.69
C GLU A 25 10.79 5.54 -7.67
N ARG A 26 9.85 4.70 -7.20
CA ARG A 26 9.13 3.72 -8.04
C ARG A 26 7.89 4.30 -8.74
N GLY A 27 7.71 5.63 -8.70
CA GLY A 27 6.57 6.32 -9.31
C GLY A 27 5.38 6.50 -8.37
N GLY A 28 5.57 6.27 -7.07
CA GLY A 28 4.56 6.55 -6.06
C GLY A 28 4.31 8.04 -5.90
N ASP A 29 3.04 8.43 -5.79
CA ASP A 29 2.60 9.79 -5.47
C ASP A 29 1.72 9.80 -4.21
N SER A 30 1.33 10.98 -3.74
CA SER A 30 0.50 11.14 -2.54
C SER A 30 -0.86 10.44 -2.61
N ILE A 31 -1.44 10.27 -3.80
CA ILE A 31 -2.68 9.53 -4.00
C ILE A 31 -2.40 8.03 -3.84
N LEU A 32 -1.33 7.54 -4.48
CA LEU A 32 -0.89 6.15 -4.36
C LEU A 32 -0.50 5.80 -2.91
N VAL A 33 0.05 6.74 -2.14
CA VAL A 33 0.33 6.53 -0.71
C VAL A 33 -0.97 6.30 0.08
N MET A 34 -2.03 7.06 -0.19
CA MET A 34 -3.33 6.84 0.45
C MET A 34 -3.91 5.47 0.08
N LYS A 35 -3.81 5.07 -1.19
CA LYS A 35 -4.22 3.73 -1.67
C LYS A 35 -3.43 2.62 -1.00
N LEU A 36 -2.13 2.81 -0.82
CA LEU A 36 -1.26 1.85 -0.14
C LEU A 36 -1.65 1.69 1.34
N ALA A 37 -1.87 2.80 2.04
CA ALA A 37 -2.27 2.76 3.45
C ALA A 37 -3.58 1.98 3.64
N ALA A 38 -4.53 2.18 2.73
CA ALA A 38 -5.77 1.43 2.69
C ALA A 38 -5.57 -0.06 2.38
N ALA A 39 -4.83 -0.39 1.33
CA ALA A 39 -4.58 -1.79 0.95
C ALA A 39 -3.87 -2.57 2.07
N ILE A 40 -2.95 -1.93 2.79
CA ILE A 40 -2.29 -2.49 3.98
C ILE A 40 -3.28 -2.73 5.10
N GLN A 41 -4.15 -1.77 5.38
CA GLN A 41 -5.17 -1.91 6.41
C GLN A 41 -6.15 -3.05 6.10
N GLU A 42 -6.57 -3.20 4.85
CA GLU A 42 -7.44 -4.30 4.40
C GLU A 42 -6.75 -5.65 4.48
N SER A 43 -5.51 -5.74 3.97
CA SER A 43 -4.79 -7.02 3.88
C SER A 43 -4.17 -7.49 5.20
N LEU A 44 -3.78 -6.55 6.06
CA LEU A 44 -3.02 -6.83 7.29
C LEU A 44 -3.79 -6.45 8.56
N GLY A 45 -4.97 -5.81 8.44
CA GLY A 45 -5.75 -5.34 9.58
C GLY A 45 -5.08 -4.21 10.38
N ARG A 46 -3.99 -3.63 9.86
CA ARG A 46 -3.15 -2.65 10.56
C ARG A 46 -3.17 -1.29 9.87
N PRO A 47 -3.50 -0.19 10.57
CA PRO A 47 -3.49 1.13 9.98
C PRO A 47 -2.04 1.58 9.76
N LEU A 48 -1.74 2.02 8.54
CA LEU A 48 -0.47 2.69 8.25
C LEU A 48 -0.69 4.21 8.20
N PRO A 49 -0.19 4.98 9.17
CA PRO A 49 -0.27 6.43 9.11
C PRO A 49 0.47 6.96 7.87
N LEU A 50 -0.16 7.88 7.13
CA LEU A 50 0.45 8.54 5.97
C LEU A 50 1.82 9.14 6.30
N ARG A 51 1.96 9.76 7.48
CA ARG A 51 3.23 10.31 7.97
C ARG A 51 4.35 9.27 7.99
N THR A 52 4.04 8.02 8.34
CA THR A 52 5.02 6.92 8.36
C THR A 52 5.60 6.66 6.97
N VAL A 53 4.83 6.87 5.91
CA VAL A 53 5.31 6.71 4.53
C VAL A 53 6.26 7.83 4.12
N PHE A 54 6.11 9.03 4.68
CA PHE A 54 7.05 10.12 4.45
C PHE A 54 8.31 10.00 5.31
N ASP A 55 8.17 9.57 6.58
CA ASP A 55 9.30 9.41 7.50
C ASP A 55 10.16 8.17 7.18
N HIS A 56 9.51 7.11 6.67
CA HIS A 56 10.13 5.85 6.32
C HIS A 56 9.70 5.42 4.91
N PRO A 57 10.18 6.10 3.85
CA PRO A 57 9.69 5.90 2.49
C PRO A 57 10.13 4.58 1.86
N THR A 58 10.99 3.81 2.52
CA THR A 58 11.51 2.54 2.00
C THR A 58 10.63 1.36 2.36
N LEU A 59 10.63 0.33 1.51
CA LEU A 59 9.91 -0.91 1.77
C LEU A 59 10.28 -1.53 3.13
N ALA A 60 11.58 -1.59 3.45
CA ALA A 60 12.05 -2.09 4.74
C ALA A 60 11.64 -1.21 5.92
N GLY A 61 11.66 0.12 5.75
CA GLY A 61 11.24 1.05 6.78
C GLY A 61 9.76 0.91 7.12
N LEU A 62 8.91 0.81 6.10
CA LEU A 62 7.48 0.55 6.29
C LEU A 62 7.21 -0.81 6.93
N ALA A 63 7.89 -1.87 6.50
CA ALA A 63 7.74 -3.19 7.09
C ALA A 63 8.09 -3.18 8.58
N ALA A 64 9.20 -2.53 8.96
CA ALA A 64 9.60 -2.42 10.35
C ALA A 64 8.55 -1.68 11.21
N GLN A 65 7.90 -0.65 10.66
CA GLN A 65 6.84 0.07 11.35
C GLN A 65 5.58 -0.79 11.49
N LEU A 66 5.23 -1.55 10.45
CA LEU A 66 4.11 -2.49 10.52
C LEU A 66 4.38 -3.62 11.51
N ASP A 67 5.62 -4.09 11.66
CA ASP A 67 5.98 -5.10 12.65
C ASP A 67 6.00 -4.52 14.08
N GLY A 68 6.44 -3.26 14.25
CA GLY A 68 6.56 -2.60 15.54
C GLY A 68 5.31 -1.89 16.06
N THR A 69 4.24 -1.77 15.27
CA THR A 69 3.01 -1.06 15.66
C THR A 69 1.98 -1.99 16.31
N ASP A 70 2.10 -2.16 17.63
CA ASP A 70 0.98 -2.62 18.45
C ASP A 70 -0.05 -1.48 18.60
N GLY A 71 -1.04 -1.49 17.70
CA GLY A 71 -2.45 -1.15 17.99
C GLY A 71 -2.81 0.24 18.55
N ARG A 72 -1.94 1.25 18.53
CA ARG A 72 -2.24 2.56 19.11
C ARG A 72 -2.19 3.67 18.05
N HIS A 73 -3.28 3.80 17.28
CA HIS A 73 -3.97 5.03 16.83
C HIS A 73 -4.89 4.70 15.63
N GLY A 74 -6.21 4.66 15.87
CA GLY A 74 -7.25 4.79 14.82
C GLY A 74 -7.25 6.21 14.25
N THR A 75 -8.02 6.60 13.23
CA THR A 75 -9.33 6.16 12.74
C THR A 75 -9.53 6.81 11.37
N ALA A 76 -9.76 6.04 10.31
CA ALA A 76 -10.47 6.52 9.14
C ALA A 76 -11.39 5.37 8.73
N ASP A 77 -12.70 5.62 8.79
CA ASP A 77 -13.76 4.68 8.48
C ASP A 77 -13.47 3.95 7.15
N LEU A 78 -13.22 2.63 7.25
CA LEU A 78 -12.71 1.76 6.18
C LEU A 78 -13.83 1.14 5.34
N THR A 79 -15.09 1.40 5.71
CA THR A 79 -16.26 0.76 5.12
C THR A 79 -16.49 1.18 3.65
N ASP A 80 -15.80 2.21 3.15
CA ASP A 80 -15.84 2.64 1.74
C ASP A 80 -14.76 1.98 0.86
N MET A 81 -13.79 1.27 1.46
CA MET A 81 -12.64 0.69 0.74
C MET A 81 -12.99 -0.55 -0.06
N ASP A 82 -13.88 -1.39 0.48
CA ASP A 82 -14.35 -2.64 -0.14
C ASP A 82 -14.95 -2.38 -1.54
N ARG A 83 -15.73 -1.30 -1.66
CA ARG A 83 -16.36 -0.88 -2.92
C ARG A 83 -15.36 -0.35 -3.95
N TRP A 84 -14.27 0.27 -3.50
CA TRP A 84 -13.26 0.83 -4.38
C TRP A 84 -12.24 -0.21 -4.87
N LEU A 85 -11.97 -1.24 -4.06
CA LEU A 85 -11.14 -2.37 -4.45
C LEU A 85 -11.79 -3.19 -5.57
N ASP A 86 -13.11 -3.42 -5.52
CA ASP A 86 -13.87 -4.09 -6.58
C ASP A 86 -13.74 -3.36 -7.93
N GLU A 87 -13.74 -2.02 -7.94
CA GLU A 87 -13.54 -1.21 -9.14
C GLU A 87 -12.12 -1.35 -9.73
N ILE A 88 -11.08 -1.51 -8.89
CA ILE A 88 -9.71 -1.69 -9.35
C ILE A 88 -9.45 -3.12 -9.84
N GLU A 89 -9.96 -4.13 -9.15
CA GLU A 89 -9.86 -5.52 -9.59
C GLU A 89 -10.59 -5.72 -10.93
N THR A 90 -11.75 -5.08 -11.08
CA THR A 90 -12.50 -5.05 -12.34
C THR A 90 -11.71 -4.35 -13.46
N ALA A 91 -10.98 -3.27 -13.16
CA ALA A 91 -10.14 -2.57 -14.14
C ALA A 91 -8.89 -3.38 -14.54
N ALA A 92 -8.31 -4.16 -13.64
CA ALA A 92 -7.13 -4.99 -13.89
C ALA A 92 -7.44 -6.30 -14.64
N GLY A 93 -8.67 -6.82 -14.56
CA GLY A 93 -9.11 -8.04 -15.24
C GLY A 93 -9.51 -7.87 -16.72
N ALA A 94 -9.67 -6.64 -17.22
CA ALA A 94 -10.34 -6.37 -18.49
C ALA A 94 -9.48 -6.51 -19.77
N THR A 95 -8.20 -6.93 -19.71
CA THR A 95 -7.32 -7.01 -20.90
C THR A 95 -6.96 -8.43 -21.34
N ARG A 96 -7.91 -9.36 -21.31
CA ARG A 96 -7.68 -10.70 -21.89
C ARG A 96 -8.93 -11.29 -22.55
N THR A 97 -9.22 -10.86 -23.78
CA THR A 97 -9.74 -11.65 -24.92
C THR A 97 -9.61 -10.76 -26.17
#